data_AF-A0A379C9R2-F1
#
_entry.id   AF-A0A379C9R2-F1
#
_cell.length_a   1.000
_cell.length_b   1.000
_cell.length_c   1.000
_cell.angle_alpha   90.00
_cell.angle_beta   90.00
_cell.angle_gamma   90.00
#
_symmetry.space_group_name_H-M   'P 1'
#
loop_
_entity.id
_entity.type
_entity.pdbx_description
1 polymer ?
#
loop_
_entity_poly.entity_id
_entity_poly.type
_entity_poly.pdbx_seq_one_letter_code
_entity_poly.pdbx_strand_id
1 'polypeptide(L)'
;MKRTLEWFEVALSHKVSNKECIDVQYKCIAEEFLELQDAINSDNEVEQLDAICDIIVSCIGYAYLNSWDVISAIEEVNKSNFSKFENNKAVFNEGGKITKGKYFTPPKLEKFI
;
A
#
# COMPACT_ATOMS: atom_id res chain seq x y z
N MET A 1 -1.55 -9.49 6.19
CA MET A 1 -0.29 -9.20 5.49
C MET A 1 0.74 -10.33 5.58
N LYS A 2 1.01 -10.94 6.75
CA LYS A 2 1.95 -12.09 6.83
C LYS A 2 1.63 -13.24 5.86
N ARG A 3 0.36 -13.67 5.77
CA ARG A 3 -0.10 -14.67 4.78
C ARG A 3 0.10 -14.25 3.32
N THR A 4 0.02 -12.95 3.04
CA THR A 4 0.25 -12.39 1.71
C THR A 4 1.72 -12.55 1.32
N LEU A 5 2.65 -12.25 2.24
CA LEU A 5 4.08 -12.47 2.02
C LEU A 5 4.42 -13.97 1.87
N GLU A 6 3.82 -14.82 2.72
CA GLU A 6 3.96 -16.28 2.61
C GLU A 6 3.46 -16.78 1.25
N TRP A 7 2.36 -16.23 0.72
CA TRP A 7 1.87 -16.56 -0.61
C TRP A 7 2.89 -16.19 -1.70
N PHE A 8 3.49 -15.00 -1.64
CA PHE A 8 4.52 -14.59 -2.61
C PHE A 8 5.78 -15.46 -2.50
N GLU A 9 6.22 -15.81 -1.29
CA GLU A 9 7.34 -16.70 -1.05
C GLU A 9 7.11 -18.07 -1.70
N VAL A 10 5.90 -18.64 -1.53
CA VAL A 10 5.52 -19.91 -2.17
C VAL A 10 5.42 -19.76 -3.69
N ALA A 11 4.74 -18.71 -4.19
CA ALA A 11 4.48 -18.51 -5.61
C ALA A 11 5.76 -18.23 -6.43
N LEU A 12 6.77 -17.60 -5.81
CA LEU A 12 8.00 -17.16 -6.47
C LEU A 12 9.21 -18.05 -6.16
N SER A 13 9.05 -19.06 -5.30
CA SER A 13 10.10 -20.01 -4.90
C SER A 13 10.84 -20.71 -6.06
N HIS A 14 10.29 -20.68 -7.27
CA HIS A 14 10.83 -21.36 -8.46
C HIS A 14 11.06 -20.44 -9.68
N LYS A 15 10.96 -19.10 -9.55
CA LYS A 15 11.02 -18.17 -10.70
C LYS A 15 12.29 -17.28 -10.77
N VAL A 16 12.47 -16.79 -12.00
CA VAL A 16 13.51 -15.97 -12.65
C VAL A 16 14.03 -14.79 -11.82
N SER A 17 15.16 -14.19 -12.24
CA SER A 17 15.77 -13.03 -11.60
C SER A 17 14.75 -11.95 -11.20
N ASN A 18 14.89 -11.41 -9.98
CA ASN A 18 13.94 -10.47 -9.36
C ASN A 18 13.51 -9.31 -10.27
N LYS A 19 14.37 -8.86 -11.20
CA LYS A 19 14.12 -7.67 -12.03
C LYS A 19 12.94 -7.83 -13.00
N GLU A 20 12.84 -8.96 -13.70
CA GLU A 20 11.73 -9.18 -14.65
C GLU A 20 10.40 -9.36 -13.92
N CYS A 21 10.43 -9.96 -12.72
CA CYS A 21 9.26 -10.07 -11.87
C CYS A 21 8.79 -8.71 -11.35
N ILE A 22 9.70 -7.77 -11.04
CA ILE A 22 9.35 -6.41 -10.60
C ILE A 22 8.57 -5.66 -11.70
N ASP A 23 9.03 -5.73 -12.95
CA ASP A 23 8.37 -5.06 -14.07
C ASP A 23 6.97 -5.62 -14.35
N VAL A 24 6.80 -6.94 -14.22
CA VAL A 24 5.48 -7.58 -14.31
C VAL A 24 4.58 -7.11 -13.17
N GLN A 25 5.07 -7.12 -11.93
CA GLN A 25 4.27 -6.73 -10.77
C GLN A 25 3.86 -5.26 -10.81
N TYR A 26 4.71 -4.37 -11.34
CA TYR A 26 4.35 -2.97 -11.56
C TYR A 26 3.19 -2.82 -12.54
N LYS A 27 3.16 -3.63 -13.61
CA LYS A 27 2.04 -3.63 -14.56
C LYS A 27 0.75 -4.14 -13.92
N CYS A 28 0.83 -5.19 -13.10
CA CYS A 28 -0.34 -5.67 -12.35
C CYS A 28 -0.94 -4.55 -11.50
N ILE A 29 -0.14 -3.77 -10.75
CA ILE A 29 -0.66 -2.63 -9.97
C ILE A 29 -1.43 -1.62 -10.85
N ALA A 30 -0.94 -1.36 -12.06
CA ALA A 30 -1.61 -0.45 -12.98
C ALA A 30 -2.93 -1.03 -13.51
N GLU A 31 -2.98 -2.33 -13.77
CA GLU A 31 -4.20 -3.06 -14.16
C GLU A 31 -5.24 -3.01 -13.04
N GLU A 32 -4.89 -3.35 -11.80
CA GLU A 32 -5.82 -3.32 -10.65
C GLU A 32 -6.41 -1.92 -10.40
N PHE A 33 -5.63 -0.87 -10.68
CA PHE A 33 -6.13 0.50 -10.57
C PHE A 33 -7.20 0.82 -11.62
N LEU A 34 -7.05 0.32 -12.85
CA LEU A 34 -8.06 0.49 -13.90
C LEU A 34 -9.35 -0.26 -13.54
N GLU A 35 -9.23 -1.47 -12.98
CA GLU A 35 -10.39 -2.24 -12.51
C GLU A 35 -11.15 -1.51 -11.39
N LEU A 36 -10.43 -0.88 -10.45
CA LEU A 36 -11.05 -0.01 -9.45
C LEU A 36 -11.80 1.17 -10.09
N GLN A 37 -11.22 1.81 -11.12
CA GLN A 37 -11.89 2.89 -11.83
C GLN A 37 -13.20 2.42 -12.50
N ASP A 38 -13.18 1.25 -13.13
CA ASP A 38 -14.36 0.66 -13.77
C ASP A 38 -15.43 0.25 -12.74
N ALA A 39 -15.02 -0.29 -11.59
CA ALA A 39 -15.91 -0.64 -10.49
C ALA A 39 -16.57 0.61 -9.85
N ILE A 40 -15.84 1.72 -9.75
CA ILE A 40 -16.39 3.02 -9.30
C ILE A 40 -17.37 3.56 -10.34
N ASN A 41 -17.01 3.54 -11.63
CA ASN A 41 -17.86 4.06 -12.70
C ASN A 41 -19.16 3.27 -12.87
N SER A 42 -19.17 2.01 -12.47
CA SER A 42 -20.35 1.12 -12.49
C SER A 42 -21.12 1.08 -11.17
N ASP A 43 -20.71 1.85 -10.15
CA ASP A 43 -21.31 1.88 -8.80
C ASP A 43 -21.42 0.48 -8.15
N ASN A 44 -20.44 -0.38 -8.43
CA ASN A 44 -20.42 -1.76 -7.95
C ASN A 44 -19.52 -1.90 -6.71
N GLU A 45 -20.10 -1.78 -5.52
CA GLU A 45 -19.36 -1.81 -4.24
C GLU A 45 -18.58 -3.13 -4.00
N VAL A 46 -19.07 -4.25 -4.51
CA VAL A 46 -18.39 -5.55 -4.36
C VAL A 46 -17.10 -5.56 -5.16
N GLU A 47 -17.18 -5.17 -6.43
CA GLU A 47 -16.00 -5.08 -7.32
C GLU A 47 -15.04 -3.96 -6.86
N GLN A 48 -15.55 -2.89 -6.26
CA GLN A 48 -14.69 -1.87 -5.66
C GLN A 48 -13.87 -2.44 -4.50
N LEU A 49 -14.50 -3.23 -3.62
CA LEU A 49 -13.80 -3.88 -2.51
C LEU A 49 -12.79 -4.91 -3.01
N ASP A 50 -13.14 -5.68 -4.04
CA ASP A 50 -12.28 -6.67 -4.68
C ASP A 50 -11.01 -6.00 -5.27
N ALA A 51 -11.19 -5.01 -6.14
CA ALA A 51 -10.09 -4.27 -6.74
C ALA A 51 -9.21 -3.56 -5.69
N ILE A 52 -9.78 -3.04 -4.59
CA ILE A 52 -8.99 -2.49 -3.47
C ILE A 52 -8.12 -3.58 -2.83
N CYS A 53 -8.64 -4.79 -2.64
CA CYS A 53 -7.89 -5.90 -2.08
C CYS A 53 -6.74 -6.31 -3.01
N ASP A 54 -7.00 -6.38 -4.32
CA ASP A 54 -5.99 -6.75 -5.30
C ASP A 54 -4.90 -5.69 -5.45
N ILE A 55 -5.24 -4.40 -5.43
CA ILE A 55 -4.24 -3.31 -5.33
C ILE A 55 -3.33 -3.51 -4.11
N ILE A 56 -3.91 -3.79 -2.94
CA ILE A 56 -3.13 -3.99 -1.70
C ILE A 56 -2.19 -5.19 -1.82
N VAL A 57 -2.69 -6.33 -2.31
CA VAL A 57 -1.90 -7.55 -2.49
C VAL A 57 -0.79 -7.32 -3.52
N SER A 58 -1.10 -6.67 -4.64
CA SER A 58 -0.14 -6.36 -5.69
C SER A 58 0.96 -5.39 -5.25
N CYS A 59 0.63 -4.39 -4.42
CA CYS A 59 1.61 -3.50 -3.81
C CYS A 59 2.53 -4.22 -2.82
N ILE A 60 1.99 -5.13 -2.01
CA ILE A 60 2.79 -5.98 -1.11
C ILE A 60 3.74 -6.87 -1.90
N GLY A 61 3.28 -7.45 -3.01
CA GLY A 61 4.12 -8.23 -3.93
C GLY A 61 5.28 -7.44 -4.50
N TYR A 62 5.03 -6.20 -4.92
CA TYR A 62 6.08 -5.31 -5.43
C TYR A 62 7.16 -5.03 -4.37
N ALA A 63 6.73 -4.74 -3.14
CA ALA A 63 7.66 -4.51 -2.03
C ALA A 63 8.45 -5.78 -1.67
N TYR A 64 7.81 -6.95 -1.68
CA TYR A 64 8.45 -8.25 -1.46
C TYR A 64 9.56 -8.52 -2.50
N LEU A 65 9.27 -8.30 -3.79
CA LEU A 65 10.24 -8.48 -4.87
C LEU A 65 11.47 -7.55 -4.75
N ASN A 66 11.28 -6.37 -4.16
CA ASN A 66 12.36 -5.44 -3.85
C ASN A 66 13.06 -5.73 -2.51
N SER A 67 12.66 -6.79 -1.80
CA SER A 67 13.17 -7.13 -0.46
C SER A 67 12.94 -6.04 0.61
N TRP A 68 11.92 -5.20 0.43
CA TRP A 68 11.57 -4.15 1.38
C TRP A 68 10.75 -4.70 2.55
N ASP A 69 11.02 -4.20 3.76
CA ASP A 69 10.21 -4.51 4.94
C ASP A 69 8.93 -3.65 4.95
N VAL A 70 7.99 -4.02 4.08
CA VAL A 70 6.73 -3.30 3.87
C VAL A 70 5.84 -3.27 5.11
N ILE A 71 5.92 -4.30 5.95
CA ILE A 71 5.11 -4.40 7.18
C ILE A 71 5.54 -3.30 8.15
N SER A 72 6.83 -3.23 8.46
CA SER A 72 7.36 -2.22 9.36
C SER A 72 7.28 -0.82 8.75
N ALA A 73 7.40 -0.68 7.43
CA ALA A 73 7.17 0.58 6.72
C ALA A 73 5.73 1.10 6.89
N ILE A 74 4.72 0.24 6.76
CA ILE A 74 3.31 0.60 6.98
C ILE A 74 3.09 1.03 8.45
N GLU A 75 3.70 0.34 9.42
CA GLU A 75 3.63 0.72 10.83
C GLU A 75 4.24 2.11 11.09
N GLU A 76 5.38 2.43 10.49
CA GLU A 76 6.01 3.76 10.57
C GLU A 76 5.14 4.84 9.91
N VAL A 77 4.54 4.56 8.75
CA VAL A 77 3.60 5.48 8.08
C VAL A 77 2.38 5.72 8.97
N ASN A 78 1.82 4.68 9.59
CA ASN A 78 0.69 4.79 10.51
C ASN A 78 1.06 5.63 11.74
N LYS A 79 2.22 5.39 12.34
CA LYS A 79 2.73 6.22 13.45
C LYS A 79 2.85 7.69 13.05
N SER A 80 3.41 7.98 11.87
CA SER A 80 3.47 9.32 11.31
C SER A 80 2.07 9.91 11.07
N ASN A 81 1.11 9.13 10.58
CA ASN A 81 -0.27 9.59 10.40
C ASN A 81 -0.94 9.95 11.72
N PHE A 82 -0.75 9.15 12.78
CA PHE A 82 -1.27 9.46 14.12
C PHE A 82 -0.60 10.71 14.72
N SER A 83 0.65 11.02 14.37
CA SER A 83 1.30 12.27 14.82
C SER A 83 0.65 13.55 14.28
N LYS A 84 -0.22 13.45 13.27
CA LYS A 84 -1.02 14.58 12.76
C LYS A 84 -2.14 14.98 13.71
N PHE A 85 -2.50 14.14 14.68
CA PHE A 85 -3.65 14.36 15.55
C PHE A 85 -3.25 15.27 16.71
N GLU A 86 -4.14 16.18 17.08
CA GLU A 86 -4.00 17.06 18.24
C GLU A 86 -5.13 16.75 19.22
N ASN A 87 -4.80 16.42 20.48
CA ASN A 87 -5.77 16.03 21.50
C ASN A 87 -6.75 14.93 21.02
N ASN A 88 -6.22 13.91 20.33
CA ASN A 88 -6.98 12.81 19.72
C ASN A 88 -7.98 13.23 18.63
N LYS A 89 -7.84 14.42 18.06
CA LYS A 89 -8.64 14.90 16.93
C LYS A 89 -7.76 15.09 15.70
N ALA A 90 -8.24 14.59 14.56
CA ALA A 90 -7.61 14.90 13.29
C ALA A 90 -7.72 16.40 13.01
N VAL A 91 -6.63 17.02 12.57
CA VAL A 91 -6.62 18.41 12.11
C VAL A 91 -6.97 18.40 10.63
N PHE A 92 -8.00 19.14 10.22
CA PHE A 92 -8.45 19.23 8.84
C PHE A 92 -8.08 20.58 8.23
N ASN A 93 -7.79 20.61 6.93
CA ASN A 93 -7.73 21.86 6.16
C ASN A 93 -9.14 22.26 5.67
N GLU A 94 -9.23 23.42 4.99
CA GLU A 94 -10.49 23.95 4.44
C GLU A 94 -11.18 22.98 3.45
N GLY A 95 -10.43 22.06 2.84
CA GLY A 95 -10.94 21.04 1.92
C GLY A 95 -11.31 19.72 2.58
N GLY A 96 -11.36 19.64 3.92
CA GLY A 96 -11.71 18.41 4.64
C GLY A 96 -10.63 17.31 4.61
N LYS A 97 -9.40 17.64 4.19
CA LYS A 97 -8.26 16.71 4.21
C LYS A 97 -7.53 16.80 5.53
N ILE A 98 -7.14 15.65 6.09
CA ILE A 98 -6.27 15.61 7.28
C ILE A 98 -4.93 16.28 6.93
N THR A 99 -4.60 17.35 7.65
CA THR A 99 -3.37 18.13 7.51
C THR A 99 -2.34 17.76 8.58
N LYS A 100 -1.14 18.34 8.49
CA LYS A 100 -0.06 18.14 9.46
C LYS A 100 -0.35 18.98 10.71
N GLY A 101 -0.63 18.31 11.84
CA GLY A 101 -0.74 18.96 13.15
C GLY A 101 0.63 19.43 13.67
N LYS A 102 0.60 20.17 14.79
CA LYS A 102 1.77 20.76 15.46
C LYS A 102 2.88 19.77 15.80
N TYR A 103 2.53 18.54 16.13
CA TYR A 103 3.47 17.49 16.54
C TYR A 103 3.79 16.48 15.42
N PHE A 104 3.47 16.83 14.17
CA PHE A 104 3.70 15.97 13.02
C PHE A 104 5.20 15.61 12.88
N THR A 105 5.47 14.32 12.68
CA THR A 105 6.78 13.81 12.30
C THR A 105 6.67 13.00 11.00
N PRO A 106 7.47 13.27 9.96
CA PRO A 106 7.45 12.47 8.74
C PRO A 106 7.92 11.03 9.04
N PRO A 107 7.43 10.03 8.28
CA PRO A 107 7.88 8.65 8.45
C PRO A 107 9.33 8.53 7.97
N LYS A 108 10.15 7.75 8.70
CA LYS A 108 11.54 7.47 8.30
C LYS A 108 11.61 6.10 7.62
N LEU A 109 11.53 6.10 6.29
CA LEU A 109 11.37 4.88 5.50
C LEU A 109 12.68 4.28 4.99
N GLU A 110 13.77 5.04 5.02
CA GLU A 110 15.08 4.64 4.51
C GLU A 110 15.62 3.37 5.20
N LYS A 111 15.15 3.07 6.41
CA LYS A 111 15.52 1.90 7.21
C LYS A 111 14.81 0.60 6.80
N PHE A 112 13.88 0.64 5.85
CA PHE A 112 13.08 -0.52 5.41
C PHE A 112 13.35 -0.93 3.95
N ILE A 113 14.31 -0.27 3.31
CA ILE A 113 14.72 -0.47 1.91
C ILE A 113 15.97 -1.34 1.88
#